data_AF-A0A932GXD4-F1
#
_entry.id   AF-A0A932GXD4-F1
#
_cell.length_a   1.000
_cell.length_b   1.000
_cell.length_c   1.000
_cell.angle_alpha   90.00
_cell.angle_beta   90.00
_cell.angle_gamma   90.00
#
_symmetry.space_group_name_H-M   'P 1'
#
loop_
_entity.id
_entity.type
_entity.pdbx_description
1 polymer ?
#
loop_
_entity_poly.entity_id
_entity_poly.type
_entity_poly.pdbx_seq_one_letter_code
_entity_poly.pdbx_strand_id
1 'polypeptide(L)'
;MQLAKLGLFTHSLDTACMSPFVKAFFGSFLGKIVASLVIAGSILSGFAPEDLARTMIESAPLLAFLRIIFLSVGAVLAAMWVHYLWGQTKAPNHVATFVGGTSEIGPLSQPESPELLRAKAELEKQKRLKDKQDLRREELRVQASTSKASGVYLTAWEVIHYLADESQWGVDKSAEVTPEGMHKNVQLEAPLEFQKRASEGRVTVYGASSKTGHHESIPKTYWMSHGLKLATIYDSEATSKTEPATFEAGFHAVRNGVLTYSDLKIEASDVYQTWPRRNDEAEFDAAFEWAALSREEAIKVLWKLRKDGVAIRNEPVPSEQLFPPWKAKYEKWRNDVLLAAEKVDENLRPRLEVLDQLRPPPTLPVINQDHALCITIVSEILLRLSEKLP
;
A
#
# COMPACT_ATOMS: atom_id res chain seq x y z
N MET A 1 32.73 -10.22 35.12
CA MET A 1 33.40 -8.90 35.01
C MET A 1 33.10 -8.37 33.61
N GLN A 2 32.44 -7.22 33.54
CA GLN A 2 32.01 -6.45 32.35
C GLN A 2 31.02 -7.10 31.36
N LEU A 3 29.71 -6.86 31.60
CA LEU A 3 28.70 -6.47 30.58
C LEU A 3 27.33 -6.31 31.27
N ALA A 4 27.20 -5.28 32.12
CA ALA A 4 25.94 -4.85 32.70
C ALA A 4 26.05 -3.35 33.04
N LYS A 5 25.92 -2.48 32.03
CA LYS A 5 25.82 -1.01 32.19
C LYS A 5 25.28 -0.38 30.90
N LEU A 6 24.01 -0.63 30.60
CA LEU A 6 23.27 0.08 29.53
C LEU A 6 21.82 0.37 29.94
N GLY A 7 21.52 0.33 31.24
CA GLY A 7 20.17 0.55 31.81
C GLY A 7 20.04 1.76 32.73
N LEU A 8 20.94 2.74 32.63
CA LEU A 8 20.98 3.91 33.54
C LEU A 8 21.38 5.17 32.75
N PHE A 9 20.53 5.63 31.84
CA PHE A 9 20.72 6.95 31.20
C PHE A 9 19.43 7.74 30.94
N THR A 10 18.28 7.30 31.47
CA THR A 10 17.00 8.01 31.31
C THR A 10 16.52 8.74 32.56
N HIS A 11 17.29 8.73 33.67
CA HIS A 11 16.87 9.37 34.94
C HIS A 11 17.82 10.45 35.49
N SER A 12 18.72 11.02 34.68
CA SER A 12 19.63 12.09 35.13
C SER A 12 19.76 13.22 34.11
N LEU A 13 18.63 13.85 33.78
CA LEU A 13 18.59 15.18 33.14
C LEU A 13 17.64 16.13 33.88
N ASP A 14 17.43 15.89 35.17
CA ASP A 14 16.91 16.94 36.06
C ASP A 14 18.10 17.68 36.67
N THR A 15 18.07 19.00 36.57
CA THR A 15 18.98 20.00 37.18
C THR A 15 20.36 20.26 36.53
N ALA A 16 20.36 20.58 35.23
CA ALA A 16 21.34 21.54 34.69
C ALA A 16 20.59 22.65 33.93
N CYS A 17 20.94 23.92 34.19
CA CYS A 17 20.27 25.15 33.73
C CYS A 17 19.85 25.16 32.25
N MET A 18 18.72 24.55 31.92
CA MET A 18 18.01 24.85 30.68
C MET A 18 17.05 26.01 30.95
N SER A 19 17.20 27.08 30.16
CA SER A 19 16.34 28.24 30.28
C SER A 19 14.87 27.84 30.07
N PRO A 20 13.90 28.56 30.66
CA PRO A 20 12.46 28.29 30.50
C PRO A 20 12.02 28.13 29.03
N PHE A 21 12.77 28.78 28.13
CA PHE A 21 12.59 28.73 26.68
C PHE A 21 12.79 27.32 26.10
N VAL A 22 13.80 26.57 26.54
CA VAL A 22 14.08 25.22 25.99
C VAL A 22 13.00 24.24 26.44
N LYS A 23 12.53 24.34 27.69
CA LYS A 23 11.38 23.55 28.18
C LYS A 23 10.09 23.83 27.39
N ALA A 24 9.83 25.10 27.05
CA ALA A 24 8.65 25.47 26.26
C ALA A 24 8.73 25.00 24.80
N PHE A 25 9.93 25.04 24.20
CA PHE A 25 10.14 24.63 22.80
C PHE A 25 9.93 23.12 22.62
N PHE A 26 10.55 22.29 23.46
CA PHE A 26 10.39 20.83 23.43
C PHE A 26 9.05 20.32 23.98
N GLY A 27 8.27 21.18 24.65
CA GLY A 27 6.94 20.85 25.15
C GLY A 27 5.84 20.83 24.07
N SER A 28 6.02 21.58 22.98
CA SER A 28 5.02 21.65 21.89
C SER A 28 5.14 20.46 20.91
N PHE A 29 4.01 19.98 20.39
CA PHE A 29 3.97 18.88 19.40
C PHE A 29 4.88 19.15 18.19
N LEU A 30 4.86 20.39 17.70
CA LEU A 30 5.69 20.84 16.59
C LEU A 30 7.19 20.84 16.96
N GLY A 31 7.53 21.25 18.18
CA GLY A 31 8.91 21.23 18.67
C GLY A 31 9.49 19.82 18.79
N LYS A 32 8.65 18.83 19.15
CA LYS A 32 9.04 17.42 19.16
C LYS A 32 9.31 16.88 17.75
N ILE A 33 8.49 17.26 16.77
CA ILE A 33 8.68 16.85 15.37
C ILE A 33 9.98 17.44 14.80
N VAL A 34 10.21 18.73 15.01
CA VAL A 34 11.43 19.41 14.54
C VAL A 34 12.67 18.82 15.21
N ALA A 35 12.63 18.58 16.53
CA ALA A 35 13.72 17.93 17.24
C ALA A 35 14.03 16.52 16.70
N SER A 36 12.99 15.70 16.47
CA SER A 36 13.17 14.35 15.92
C SER A 36 13.76 14.36 14.51
N LEU A 37 13.34 15.30 13.65
CA LEU A 37 13.89 15.44 12.29
C LEU A 37 15.36 15.88 12.31
N VAL A 38 15.72 16.79 13.20
CA VAL A 38 17.13 17.24 13.36
C VAL A 38 18.00 16.10 13.88
N ILE A 39 17.53 15.34 14.87
CA ILE A 39 18.26 14.18 15.42
C ILE A 39 18.43 13.11 14.33
N ALA A 40 17.39 12.80 13.56
CA ALA A 40 17.45 11.83 12.47
C ALA A 40 18.43 12.27 11.36
N GLY A 41 18.41 13.55 10.95
CA GLY A 41 19.35 14.09 9.98
C GLY A 41 20.80 14.08 10.46
N SER A 42 21.02 14.29 11.76
CA SER A 42 22.36 14.27 12.38
C SER A 42 22.95 12.85 12.42
N ILE A 43 22.11 11.85 12.71
CA ILE A 43 22.50 10.43 12.70
C ILE A 43 22.86 10.00 11.27
N LEU A 44 22.09 10.42 10.27
CA LEU A 44 22.34 10.10 8.86
C LEU A 44 23.60 10.76 8.30
N SER A 45 24.03 11.88 8.87
CA SER A 45 25.22 12.64 8.43
C SER A 45 26.48 12.33 9.25
N GLY A 46 26.42 11.39 10.20
CA GLY A 46 27.56 11.00 11.03
C GLY A 46 28.02 12.06 12.04
N PHE A 47 27.17 13.06 12.32
CA PHE A 47 27.48 14.13 13.27
C PHE A 47 27.32 13.64 14.72
N ALA A 48 28.37 13.80 15.51
CA ALA A 48 28.32 13.50 16.94
C ALA A 48 27.36 14.48 17.66
N PRO A 49 26.53 14.01 18.61
CA PRO A 49 25.53 14.84 19.29
C PRO A 49 26.10 16.07 20.02
N GLU A 50 27.37 15.99 20.43
CA GLU A 50 28.07 17.05 21.17
C GLU A 50 28.41 18.26 20.28
N ASP A 51 28.77 18.03 19.02
CA ASP A 51 29.03 19.11 18.05
C ASP A 51 27.72 19.78 17.60
N LEU A 52 26.63 19.02 17.51
CA LEU A 52 25.30 19.54 17.21
C LEU A 52 24.83 20.54 18.27
N ALA A 53 25.03 20.22 19.55
CA ALA A 53 24.65 21.10 20.66
C ALA A 53 25.42 22.43 20.62
N ARG A 54 26.72 22.40 20.28
CA ARG A 54 27.55 23.60 20.13
C ARG A 54 27.09 24.46 18.95
N THR A 55 26.80 23.83 17.82
CA THR A 55 26.32 24.50 16.61
C THR A 55 24.92 25.09 16.81
N MET A 56 24.05 24.43 17.58
CA MET A 56 22.72 24.95 17.94
C MET A 56 22.78 26.17 18.87
N ILE A 57 23.76 26.23 19.77
CA ILE A 57 23.97 27.40 20.64
C ILE A 57 24.45 28.60 19.82
N GLU A 58 25.36 28.39 18.86
CA GLU A 58 25.89 29.46 17.99
C GLU A 58 24.87 29.94 16.94
N SER A 59 23.97 29.06 16.48
CA SER A 59 22.93 29.38 15.48
C SER A 59 21.59 29.83 16.06
N ALA A 60 21.48 29.94 17.39
CA ALA A 60 20.27 30.41 18.08
C ALA A 60 19.70 31.75 17.54
N PRO A 61 20.51 32.77 17.15
CA PRO A 61 20.00 34.00 16.56
C PRO A 61 19.35 33.78 15.18
N LEU A 62 19.94 32.89 14.37
CA LEU A 62 19.47 32.58 13.02
C LEU A 62 18.16 31.77 13.06
N LEU A 63 18.05 30.82 13.99
CA LEU A 63 16.81 30.08 14.24
C LEU A 63 15.68 30.98 14.75
N ALA A 64 16.00 31.96 15.62
CA ALA A 64 15.02 32.96 16.06
C ALA A 64 14.53 33.83 14.88
N PHE A 65 15.44 34.26 14.00
CA PHE A 65 15.11 35.03 12.81
C PHE A 65 14.21 34.25 11.83
N LEU A 66 14.55 32.99 11.52
CA LEU A 66 13.73 32.13 10.67
C LEU A 66 12.33 31.89 11.25
N ARG A 67 12.20 31.80 12.58
CA ARG A 67 10.90 31.66 13.24
C ARG A 67 10.04 32.91 13.09
N ILE A 68 10.63 34.10 13.16
CA ILE A 68 9.91 35.36 12.92
C ILE A 68 9.40 35.40 11.47
N ILE A 69 10.24 35.00 10.50
CA ILE A 69 9.81 34.89 9.10
C ILE A 69 8.64 33.92 8.96
N PHE A 70 8.75 32.72 9.52
CA PHE A 70 7.71 31.70 9.39
C PHE A 70 6.37 32.14 10.02
N LEU A 71 6.42 32.75 11.20
CA LEU A 71 5.24 33.32 11.87
C LEU A 71 4.63 34.47 11.05
N SER A 72 5.46 35.32 10.43
CA SER A 72 4.98 36.42 9.60
C SER A 72 4.27 35.92 8.34
N VAL A 73 4.83 34.90 7.67
CA VAL A 73 4.19 34.27 6.50
C VAL A 73 2.89 33.59 6.89
N GLY A 74 2.88 32.86 8.01
CA GLY A 74 1.67 32.23 8.55
C GLY A 74 0.55 33.23 8.85
N ALA A 75 0.89 34.39 9.43
CA ALA A 75 -0.08 35.46 9.69
C ALA A 75 -0.66 36.06 8.41
N VAL A 76 0.17 36.26 7.37
CA VAL A 76 -0.29 36.76 6.06
C VAL A 76 -1.24 35.77 5.38
N LEU A 77 -0.89 34.48 5.36
CA LEU A 77 -1.74 33.43 4.78
C LEU A 77 -3.08 33.30 5.52
N ALA A 78 -3.06 33.37 6.85
CA ALA A 78 -4.29 33.36 7.65
C ALA A 78 -5.18 34.59 7.34
N ALA A 79 -4.59 35.77 7.21
CA ALA A 79 -5.34 36.98 6.83
C ALA A 79 -5.94 36.86 5.42
N MET A 80 -5.20 36.32 4.45
CA MET A 80 -5.71 36.05 3.10
C MET A 80 -6.86 35.04 3.11
N TRP A 81 -6.75 33.96 3.90
CA TRP A 81 -7.83 32.99 4.05
C TRP A 81 -9.09 33.63 4.63
N VAL A 82 -8.97 34.40 5.71
CA VAL A 82 -10.11 35.10 6.33
C VAL A 82 -10.76 36.06 5.34
N HIS A 83 -9.98 36.81 4.56
CA HIS A 83 -10.50 37.70 3.54
C HIS A 83 -11.21 36.94 2.41
N TYR A 84 -10.68 35.78 2.00
CA TYR A 84 -11.29 34.92 1.00
C TYR A 84 -12.66 34.39 1.46
N LEU A 85 -12.73 33.86 2.69
CA LEU A 85 -13.99 33.42 3.30
C LEU A 85 -14.99 34.56 3.47
N TRP A 86 -14.53 35.75 3.83
CA TRP A 86 -15.38 36.93 3.93
C TRP A 86 -15.89 37.42 2.57
N GLY A 87 -15.13 37.19 1.50
CA GLY A 87 -15.57 37.44 0.13
C GLY A 87 -16.68 36.49 -0.31
N GLN A 88 -16.58 35.22 0.08
CA GLN A 88 -17.59 34.18 -0.20
C GLN A 88 -18.93 34.47 0.51
N THR A 89 -18.91 35.04 1.72
CA THR A 89 -20.15 35.38 2.46
C THR A 89 -20.81 36.68 1.99
N LYS A 90 -20.14 37.48 1.16
CA LYS A 90 -20.63 38.74 0.60
C LYS A 90 -21.00 38.65 -0.88
N ALA A 91 -21.36 37.47 -1.40
CA ALA A 91 -22.09 37.42 -2.66
C ALA A 91 -23.42 38.19 -2.47
N PRO A 92 -23.60 39.36 -3.11
CA PRO A 92 -24.87 40.05 -3.05
C PRO A 92 -25.86 39.19 -3.83
N ASN A 93 -27.03 38.95 -3.24
CA ASN A 93 -28.21 38.58 -4.00
C ASN A 93 -28.48 39.71 -5.01
N HIS A 94 -27.83 39.65 -6.17
CA HIS A 94 -28.25 40.39 -7.34
C HIS A 94 -29.58 39.78 -7.75
N VAL A 95 -30.64 40.40 -7.23
CA VAL A 95 -31.98 40.34 -7.78
C VAL A 95 -31.85 40.75 -9.23
N ALA A 96 -31.76 39.77 -10.13
CA ALA A 96 -31.92 39.98 -11.54
C ALA A 96 -33.37 40.43 -11.75
N THR A 97 -33.55 41.74 -11.94
CA THR A 97 -34.79 42.32 -12.46
C THR A 97 -34.94 41.83 -13.90
N PHE A 98 -35.49 40.64 -14.06
CA PHE A 98 -35.78 40.04 -15.35
C PHE A 98 -37.04 40.72 -15.90
N VAL A 99 -36.83 41.67 -16.81
CA VAL A 99 -37.88 42.28 -17.61
C VAL A 99 -38.36 41.27 -18.64
N GLY A 100 -39.62 40.86 -18.52
CA GLY A 100 -40.51 40.49 -19.63
C GLY A 100 -40.01 39.40 -20.59
N GLY A 101 -40.25 38.14 -20.24
CA GLY A 101 -40.22 37.01 -21.16
C GLY A 101 -41.25 35.97 -20.73
N THR A 102 -42.24 35.74 -21.58
CA THR A 102 -43.46 34.96 -21.34
C THR A 102 -43.21 33.49 -20.99
N SER A 103 -43.82 33.09 -19.88
CA SER A 103 -44.46 31.81 -19.57
C SER A 103 -43.89 30.53 -20.20
N GLU A 104 -43.13 29.77 -19.41
CA GLU A 104 -43.46 28.37 -19.12
C GLU A 104 -43.23 28.17 -17.62
N ILE A 105 -44.32 28.18 -16.85
CA ILE A 105 -44.31 27.92 -15.41
C ILE A 105 -44.07 26.42 -15.27
N GLY A 106 -42.80 26.05 -15.10
CA GLY A 106 -42.43 24.71 -14.66
C GLY A 106 -43.13 24.38 -13.34
N PRO A 107 -43.61 23.13 -13.15
CA PRO A 107 -44.41 22.77 -12.00
C PRO A 107 -43.64 23.07 -10.71
N LEU A 108 -44.28 23.80 -9.79
CA LEU A 108 -43.78 24.04 -8.44
C LEU A 108 -43.35 22.69 -7.85
N SER A 109 -42.05 22.54 -7.62
CA SER A 109 -41.44 21.39 -6.97
C SER A 109 -42.13 21.17 -5.64
N GLN A 110 -42.91 20.09 -5.54
CA GLN A 110 -43.56 19.70 -4.30
C GLN A 110 -42.51 19.52 -3.20
N PRO A 111 -42.81 19.91 -1.95
CA PRO A 111 -41.89 19.72 -0.84
C PRO A 111 -41.54 18.23 -0.72
N GLU A 112 -40.23 17.93 -0.74
CA GLU A 112 -39.76 16.55 -0.61
C GLU A 112 -40.29 15.94 0.70
N SER A 113 -40.90 14.76 0.61
CA SER A 113 -41.41 14.05 1.79
C SER A 113 -40.29 13.86 2.83
N PRO A 114 -40.57 14.01 4.14
CA PRO A 114 -39.60 13.75 5.21
C PRO A 114 -38.96 12.35 5.12
N GLU A 115 -39.68 11.37 4.56
CA GLU A 115 -39.16 10.02 4.34
C GLU A 115 -38.08 9.98 3.25
N LEU A 116 -38.27 10.75 2.17
CA LEU A 116 -37.28 10.87 1.10
C LEU A 116 -35.98 11.51 1.61
N LEU A 117 -36.10 12.53 2.48
CA LEU A 117 -34.94 13.18 3.10
C LEU A 117 -34.17 12.20 4.00
N ARG A 118 -34.85 11.36 4.78
CA ARG A 118 -34.21 10.31 5.59
C ARG A 118 -33.51 9.26 4.72
N ALA A 119 -34.16 8.80 3.65
CA ALA A 119 -33.57 7.83 2.73
C ALA A 119 -32.32 8.38 2.03
N LYS A 120 -32.33 9.66 1.60
CA LYS A 120 -31.16 10.34 1.03
C LYS A 120 -30.01 10.44 2.04
N ALA A 121 -30.30 10.79 3.29
CA ALA A 121 -29.30 10.88 4.35
C ALA A 121 -28.64 9.52 4.66
N GLU A 122 -29.43 8.44 4.71
CA GLU A 122 -28.90 7.10 4.95
C GLU A 122 -28.05 6.60 3.76
N LEU A 123 -28.49 6.88 2.53
CA LEU A 123 -27.71 6.57 1.32
C LEU A 123 -26.37 7.33 1.30
N GLU A 124 -26.35 8.60 1.69
CA GLU A 124 -25.12 9.39 1.77
C GLU A 124 -24.18 8.86 2.86
N LYS A 125 -24.73 8.44 4.01
CA LYS A 125 -23.98 7.79 5.09
C LYS A 125 -23.34 6.47 4.62
N GLN A 126 -24.08 5.65 3.87
CA GLN A 126 -23.55 4.41 3.29
C GLN A 126 -22.45 4.67 2.26
N LYS A 127 -22.60 5.68 1.40
CA LYS A 127 -21.55 6.08 0.45
C LYS A 127 -20.27 6.50 1.18
N ARG A 128 -20.37 7.36 2.20
CA ARG A 128 -19.20 7.79 2.99
C ARG A 128 -18.52 6.62 3.71
N LEU A 129 -19.28 5.65 4.19
CA LEU A 129 -18.73 4.45 4.82
C LEU A 129 -17.95 3.61 3.81
N LYS A 130 -18.50 3.44 2.60
CA LYS A 130 -17.85 2.73 1.50
C LYS A 130 -16.56 3.44 1.05
N ASP A 131 -16.61 4.75 0.82
CA ASP A 131 -15.44 5.54 0.41
C ASP A 131 -14.31 5.45 1.46
N LYS A 132 -14.66 5.43 2.76
CA LYS A 132 -13.70 5.25 3.85
C LYS A 132 -13.09 3.85 3.89
N GLN A 133 -13.86 2.82 3.55
CA GLN A 133 -13.36 1.45 3.41
C GLN A 133 -12.42 1.33 2.21
N ASP A 134 -12.78 1.92 1.07
CA ASP A 134 -11.97 1.90 -0.15
C ASP A 134 -10.65 2.68 0.04
N LEU A 135 -10.67 3.85 0.70
CA LEU A 135 -9.46 4.59 1.04
C LEU A 135 -8.51 3.77 1.94
N ARG A 136 -9.05 3.09 2.95
CA ARG A 136 -8.25 2.26 3.85
C ARG A 136 -7.68 1.02 3.15
N ARG A 137 -8.43 0.44 2.20
CA ARG A 137 -7.93 -0.63 1.31
C ARG A 137 -6.74 -0.14 0.49
N GLU A 138 -6.82 1.07 -0.05
CA GLU A 138 -5.72 1.66 -0.82
C GLU A 138 -4.49 1.96 0.06
N GLU A 139 -4.68 2.47 1.27
CA GLU A 139 -3.58 2.67 2.23
C GLU A 139 -2.87 1.35 2.56
N LEU A 140 -3.62 0.28 2.81
CA LEU A 140 -3.06 -1.06 3.06
C LEU A 140 -2.34 -1.61 1.83
N ARG A 141 -2.87 -1.37 0.62
CA ARG A 141 -2.24 -1.75 -0.65
C ARG A 141 -0.88 -1.07 -0.85
N VAL A 142 -0.79 0.23 -0.56
CA VAL A 142 0.46 0.99 -0.62
C VAL A 142 1.47 0.52 0.44
N GLN A 143 1.00 0.14 1.63
CA GLN A 143 1.87 -0.42 2.68
C GLN A 143 2.37 -1.84 2.34
N ALA A 144 1.53 -2.68 1.73
CA ALA A 144 1.91 -4.04 1.34
C ALA A 144 2.98 -4.03 0.23
N SER A 145 2.84 -3.15 -0.77
CA SER A 145 3.78 -3.05 -1.90
C SER A 145 5.16 -2.49 -1.55
N THR A 146 5.29 -1.71 -0.47
CA THR A 146 6.55 -1.05 -0.09
C THR A 146 7.45 -1.87 0.85
N SER A 147 7.03 -3.06 1.29
CA SER A 147 7.53 -3.64 2.55
C SER A 147 8.21 -5.01 2.47
N LYS A 148 8.93 -5.32 1.38
CA LYS A 148 9.71 -6.57 1.30
C LYS A 148 10.79 -6.73 2.40
N ALA A 149 11.00 -5.72 3.26
CA ALA A 149 11.96 -5.72 4.36
C ALA A 149 11.37 -5.43 5.76
N SER A 150 10.08 -5.11 5.89
CA SER A 150 9.44 -4.86 7.20
C SER A 150 8.26 -5.81 7.37
N GLY A 151 8.29 -6.70 8.37
CA GLY A 151 7.21 -7.65 8.63
C GLY A 151 5.87 -6.94 8.80
N VAL A 152 5.07 -6.90 7.72
CA VAL A 152 3.71 -6.38 7.73
C VAL A 152 2.82 -7.45 8.33
N TYR A 153 2.02 -7.03 9.30
CA TYR A 153 1.05 -7.89 9.96
C TYR A 153 -0.35 -7.46 9.57
N LEU A 154 -1.20 -8.44 9.30
CA LEU A 154 -2.63 -8.29 9.11
C LEU A 154 -3.35 -8.72 10.38
N THR A 155 -4.46 -8.05 10.67
CA THR A 155 -5.44 -8.50 11.65
C THR A 155 -6.22 -9.70 11.11
N ALA A 156 -6.82 -10.51 11.99
CA ALA A 156 -7.65 -11.62 11.52
C ALA A 156 -8.87 -11.14 10.72
N TRP A 157 -9.43 -9.95 11.03
CA TRP A 157 -10.47 -9.34 10.20
C TRP A 157 -10.01 -9.12 8.76
N GLU A 158 -8.82 -8.52 8.57
CA GLU A 158 -8.25 -8.23 7.25
C GLU A 158 -7.98 -9.52 6.49
N VAL A 159 -7.44 -10.55 7.14
CA VAL A 159 -7.16 -11.84 6.50
C VAL A 159 -8.43 -12.54 6.03
N ILE A 160 -9.50 -12.53 6.85
CA ILE A 160 -10.76 -13.19 6.46
C ILE A 160 -11.43 -12.47 5.29
N HIS A 161 -11.40 -11.13 5.27
CA HIS A 161 -11.96 -10.37 4.14
C HIS A 161 -11.10 -10.52 2.88
N TYR A 162 -9.78 -10.47 3.01
CA TYR A 162 -8.88 -10.76 1.90
C TYR A 162 -9.14 -12.15 1.30
N LEU A 163 -9.22 -13.17 2.17
CA LEU A 163 -9.46 -14.54 1.77
C LEU A 163 -10.80 -14.69 1.04
N ALA A 164 -11.86 -14.07 1.54
CA ALA A 164 -13.19 -14.18 0.96
C ALA A 164 -13.38 -13.34 -0.32
N ASP A 165 -12.83 -12.13 -0.36
CA ASP A 165 -13.16 -11.13 -1.38
C ASP A 165 -12.10 -11.04 -2.49
N GLU A 166 -10.81 -11.20 -2.17
CA GLU A 166 -9.69 -10.89 -3.09
C GLU A 166 -8.87 -12.12 -3.53
N SER A 167 -8.83 -13.16 -2.71
CA SER A 167 -8.02 -14.33 -3.02
C SER A 167 -8.64 -15.19 -4.13
N GLN A 168 -7.80 -15.89 -4.90
CA GLN A 168 -8.25 -16.87 -5.88
C GLN A 168 -9.14 -17.95 -5.23
N TRP A 169 -8.81 -18.36 -4.01
CA TRP A 169 -9.64 -19.31 -3.26
C TRP A 169 -11.05 -18.78 -3.02
N GLY A 170 -11.19 -17.51 -2.61
CA GLY A 170 -12.49 -16.90 -2.36
C GLY A 170 -13.35 -16.83 -3.62
N VAL A 171 -12.73 -16.45 -4.73
CA VAL A 171 -13.37 -16.42 -6.06
C VAL A 171 -13.84 -17.81 -6.47
N ASP A 172 -12.95 -18.81 -6.43
CA ASP A 172 -13.30 -20.19 -6.78
C ASP A 172 -14.43 -20.71 -5.89
N LYS A 173 -14.39 -20.37 -4.59
CA LYS A 173 -15.40 -20.80 -3.63
C LYS A 173 -16.75 -20.14 -3.86
N SER A 174 -16.77 -18.87 -4.27
CA SER A 174 -18.00 -18.14 -4.57
C SER A 174 -18.73 -18.71 -5.80
N ALA A 175 -17.98 -19.31 -6.72
CA ALA A 175 -18.52 -19.98 -7.91
C ALA A 175 -19.09 -21.38 -7.60
N GLU A 176 -18.77 -21.98 -6.45
CA GLU A 176 -19.34 -23.26 -6.05
C GLU A 176 -20.83 -23.12 -5.70
N VAL A 177 -21.64 -24.00 -6.28
CA VAL A 177 -23.07 -24.11 -6.01
C VAL A 177 -23.32 -25.41 -5.24
N THR A 178 -24.09 -25.35 -4.14
CA THR A 178 -24.47 -26.54 -3.37
C THR A 178 -25.41 -27.44 -4.18
N PRO A 179 -25.60 -28.72 -3.80
CA PRO A 179 -26.55 -29.61 -4.47
C PRO A 179 -27.98 -29.05 -4.54
N GLU A 180 -28.35 -28.16 -3.61
CA GLU A 180 -29.62 -27.47 -3.53
C GLU A 180 -29.71 -26.23 -4.44
N GLY A 181 -28.65 -25.91 -5.20
CA GLY A 181 -28.62 -24.77 -6.11
C GLY A 181 -28.27 -23.43 -5.43
N MET A 182 -27.79 -23.44 -4.19
CA MET A 182 -27.44 -22.21 -3.46
C MET A 182 -25.94 -21.91 -3.56
N HIS A 183 -25.57 -20.63 -3.65
CA HIS A 183 -24.17 -20.22 -3.53
C HIS A 183 -23.69 -20.35 -2.08
N LYS A 184 -22.46 -20.81 -1.89
CA LYS A 184 -21.83 -20.85 -0.58
C LYS A 184 -21.50 -19.44 -0.09
N ASN A 185 -21.72 -19.18 1.19
CA ASN A 185 -21.27 -17.93 1.80
C ASN A 185 -19.78 -18.05 2.16
N VAL A 186 -18.94 -17.58 1.25
CA VAL A 186 -17.46 -17.66 1.36
C VAL A 186 -16.96 -17.02 2.65
N GLN A 187 -17.57 -15.92 3.11
CA GLN A 187 -17.16 -15.26 4.35
C GLN A 187 -17.34 -16.15 5.58
N LEU A 188 -18.31 -17.07 5.59
CA LEU A 188 -18.51 -18.03 6.68
C LEU A 188 -17.54 -19.22 6.60
N GLU A 189 -17.05 -19.56 5.42
CA GLU A 189 -16.08 -20.64 5.23
C GLU A 189 -14.62 -20.18 5.42
N ALA A 190 -14.34 -18.89 5.18
CA ALA A 190 -13.00 -18.31 5.30
C ALA A 190 -12.33 -18.55 6.67
N PRO A 191 -13.00 -18.40 7.83
CA PRO A 191 -12.40 -18.74 9.13
C PRO A 191 -11.97 -20.19 9.28
N LEU A 192 -12.70 -21.12 8.66
CA LEU A 192 -12.38 -22.56 8.70
C LEU A 192 -11.18 -22.88 7.80
N GLU A 193 -11.12 -22.28 6.60
CA GLU A 193 -9.97 -22.41 5.72
C GLU A 193 -8.72 -21.78 6.36
N PHE A 194 -8.85 -20.60 6.98
CA PHE A 194 -7.76 -19.98 7.74
C PHE A 194 -7.23 -20.92 8.84
N GLN A 195 -8.13 -21.45 9.68
CA GLN A 195 -7.76 -22.39 10.75
C GLN A 195 -7.02 -23.61 10.19
N LYS A 196 -7.52 -24.18 9.09
CA LYS A 196 -6.88 -25.31 8.41
C LYS A 196 -5.46 -24.96 8.00
N ARG A 197 -5.23 -23.84 7.31
CA ARG A 197 -3.88 -23.45 6.86
C ARG A 197 -2.93 -23.06 7.98
N ALA A 198 -3.44 -22.42 9.03
CA ALA A 198 -2.66 -22.15 10.24
C ALA A 198 -2.25 -23.45 10.95
N SER A 199 -3.14 -24.46 11.00
CA SER A 199 -2.82 -25.78 11.56
C SER A 199 -1.79 -26.57 10.74
N GLU A 200 -1.74 -26.34 9.43
CA GLU A 200 -0.69 -26.85 8.53
C GLU A 200 0.65 -26.12 8.71
N GLY A 201 0.66 -24.95 9.37
CA GLY A 201 1.82 -24.08 9.50
C GLY A 201 2.16 -23.32 8.22
N ARG A 202 1.19 -23.12 7.33
CA ARG A 202 1.35 -22.27 6.13
C ARG A 202 1.22 -20.79 6.42
N VAL A 203 0.58 -20.46 7.56
CA VAL A 203 0.36 -19.09 8.00
C VAL A 203 0.88 -18.93 9.41
N THR A 204 1.84 -18.02 9.58
CA THR A 204 2.39 -17.68 10.89
C THR A 204 1.50 -16.67 11.59
N VAL A 205 1.08 -17.01 12.81
CA VAL A 205 0.22 -16.15 13.64
C VAL A 205 0.93 -15.85 14.96
N TYR A 206 0.91 -14.59 15.35
CA TYR A 206 1.40 -14.11 16.63
C TYR A 206 0.22 -13.60 17.45
N GLY A 207 0.30 -13.71 18.77
CA GLY A 207 -0.71 -13.16 19.67
C GLY A 207 -0.14 -12.83 21.04
N ALA A 208 -0.72 -11.85 21.72
CA ALA A 208 -0.41 -11.50 23.09
C ALA A 208 -0.80 -12.65 24.03
N SER A 209 0.20 -13.35 24.54
CA SER A 209 0.06 -14.48 25.46
C SER A 209 -0.51 -14.01 26.80
N SER A 210 -1.53 -14.69 27.32
CA SER A 210 -2.11 -14.37 28.63
C SER A 210 -1.15 -14.65 29.79
N LYS A 211 -0.10 -15.44 29.57
CA LYS A 211 0.92 -15.78 30.57
C LYS A 211 2.02 -14.73 30.66
N THR A 212 2.49 -14.24 29.52
CA THR A 212 3.66 -13.33 29.45
C THR A 212 3.28 -11.89 29.13
N GLY A 213 2.11 -11.65 28.57
CA GLY A 213 1.67 -10.35 28.06
C GLY A 213 2.37 -9.92 26.78
N HIS A 214 3.30 -10.72 26.24
CA HIS A 214 4.05 -10.41 25.02
C HIS A 214 3.43 -11.12 23.81
N HIS A 215 3.62 -10.52 22.62
CA HIS A 215 3.30 -11.19 21.36
C HIS A 215 4.28 -12.34 21.13
N GLU A 216 3.73 -13.54 21.07
CA GLU A 216 4.46 -14.78 20.86
C GLU A 216 3.89 -15.49 19.63
N SER A 217 4.73 -16.26 18.93
CA SER A 217 4.27 -17.10 17.82
C SER A 217 3.35 -18.20 18.38
N ILE A 218 2.14 -18.29 17.83
CA ILE A 218 1.13 -19.26 18.22
C ILE A 218 1.47 -20.59 17.52
N PRO A 219 1.73 -21.69 18.26
CA PRO A 219 2.09 -22.96 17.66
C PRO A 219 0.99 -23.49 16.74
N LYS A 220 1.36 -24.09 15.60
CA LYS A 220 0.38 -24.70 14.67
C LYS A 220 -0.56 -25.73 15.34
N THR A 221 -0.09 -26.43 16.37
CA THR A 221 -0.88 -27.38 17.16
C THR A 221 -2.02 -26.71 17.93
N TYR A 222 -1.91 -25.42 18.22
CA TYR A 222 -3.00 -24.64 18.83
C TYR A 222 -4.20 -24.54 17.88
N TRP A 223 -3.95 -24.27 16.59
CA TRP A 223 -4.98 -24.15 15.56
C TRP A 223 -5.67 -25.46 15.19
N MET A 224 -5.11 -26.61 15.57
CA MET A 224 -5.78 -27.91 15.42
C MET A 224 -7.02 -28.04 16.31
N SER A 225 -7.10 -27.27 17.40
CA SER A 225 -8.21 -27.32 18.38
C SER A 225 -8.89 -25.97 18.62
N HIS A 226 -8.34 -24.88 18.08
CA HIS A 226 -8.85 -23.52 18.24
C HIS A 226 -9.15 -22.90 16.88
N GLY A 227 -10.29 -22.21 16.77
CA GLY A 227 -10.66 -21.43 15.61
C GLY A 227 -10.52 -19.94 15.88
N LEU A 228 -11.05 -19.10 14.99
CA LEU A 228 -11.24 -17.68 15.26
C LEU A 228 -12.63 -17.44 15.89
N LYS A 229 -12.73 -16.49 16.83
CA LYS A 229 -14.00 -16.12 17.45
C LYS A 229 -14.82 -15.28 16.48
N LEU A 230 -15.81 -15.89 15.82
CA LEU A 230 -16.61 -15.25 14.76
C LEU A 230 -17.19 -13.89 15.17
N ALA A 231 -17.64 -13.74 16.42
CA ALA A 231 -18.16 -12.48 16.94
C ALA A 231 -17.15 -11.32 16.83
N THR A 232 -15.84 -11.61 16.97
CA THR A 232 -14.77 -10.60 16.85
C THR A 232 -14.33 -10.35 15.41
N ILE A 233 -14.61 -11.29 14.49
CA ILE A 233 -14.26 -11.16 13.06
C ILE A 233 -15.30 -10.30 12.32
N TYR A 234 -16.57 -10.33 12.72
CA TYR A 234 -17.63 -9.57 12.04
C TYR A 234 -17.98 -8.25 12.74
N ASP A 235 -17.34 -7.95 13.86
CA ASP A 235 -17.46 -6.66 14.52
C ASP A 235 -16.52 -5.65 13.85
N SER A 236 -17.09 -4.72 13.08
CA SER A 236 -16.36 -3.67 12.37
C SER A 236 -15.72 -2.64 13.31
N GLU A 237 -16.07 -2.63 14.59
CA GLU A 237 -15.44 -1.79 15.61
C GLU A 237 -14.27 -2.52 16.30
N ALA A 238 -14.24 -3.86 16.25
CA ALA A 238 -13.22 -4.70 16.90
C ALA A 238 -11.85 -4.75 16.18
N THR A 239 -11.60 -3.79 15.27
CA THR A 239 -10.50 -3.67 14.27
C THR A 239 -9.04 -3.84 14.72
N SER A 240 -8.77 -4.29 15.95
CA SER A 240 -7.42 -4.66 16.40
C SER A 240 -7.38 -5.90 17.28
N LYS A 241 -8.45 -6.22 18.03
CA LYS A 241 -8.41 -7.24 19.07
C LYS A 241 -9.23 -8.45 18.69
N THR A 242 -8.75 -9.21 17.72
CA THR A 242 -9.33 -10.53 17.44
C THR A 242 -8.78 -11.53 18.45
N GLU A 243 -9.65 -12.40 18.95
CA GLU A 243 -9.31 -13.48 19.88
C GLU A 243 -9.51 -14.83 19.17
N PRO A 244 -8.64 -15.82 19.38
CA PRO A 244 -8.97 -17.19 19.04
C PRO A 244 -10.24 -17.63 19.78
N ALA A 245 -11.11 -18.37 19.09
CA ALA A 245 -12.19 -19.10 19.73
C ALA A 245 -11.55 -20.22 20.56
N THR A 246 -11.48 -20.03 21.87
CA THR A 246 -11.37 -21.15 22.80
C THR A 246 -12.68 -21.90 22.79
N PHE A 247 -12.63 -23.22 22.64
CA PHE A 247 -13.81 -24.08 22.76
C PHE A 247 -14.34 -24.01 24.20
N GLU A 248 -15.18 -23.02 24.50
CA GLU A 248 -15.80 -22.82 25.82
C GLU A 248 -16.97 -23.78 26.05
N ALA A 249 -17.44 -24.49 25.02
CA ALA A 249 -18.58 -25.39 25.08
C ALA A 249 -18.26 -26.69 25.86
N GLY A 250 -18.13 -26.58 27.18
CA GLY A 250 -18.11 -27.73 28.10
C GLY A 250 -17.06 -27.66 29.21
N PHE A 251 -16.03 -26.83 29.07
CA PHE A 251 -14.98 -26.69 30.09
C PHE A 251 -15.10 -25.39 30.87
N HIS A 252 -16.18 -25.23 31.63
CA HIS A 252 -16.28 -24.26 32.73
C HIS A 252 -15.22 -24.47 33.85
N ALA A 253 -14.30 -25.43 33.68
CA ALA A 253 -13.40 -25.92 34.72
C ALA A 253 -11.91 -25.66 34.49
N VAL A 254 -11.45 -25.04 33.38
CA VAL A 254 -10.01 -24.78 33.20
C VAL A 254 -9.64 -23.30 33.37
N ARG A 255 -9.95 -22.77 34.56
CA ARG A 255 -9.23 -21.61 35.14
C ARG A 255 -7.75 -21.92 35.47
N ASN A 256 -7.29 -23.15 35.24
CA ASN A 256 -5.98 -23.63 35.66
C ASN A 256 -4.98 -23.70 34.49
N GLY A 257 -4.62 -22.54 33.93
CA GLY A 257 -3.36 -22.40 33.17
C GLY A 257 -3.37 -22.80 31.69
N VAL A 258 -4.53 -22.87 31.02
CA VAL A 258 -4.56 -22.99 29.55
C VAL A 258 -4.10 -21.67 28.94
N LEU A 259 -3.08 -21.77 28.08
CA LEU A 259 -2.52 -20.63 27.38
C LEU A 259 -3.54 -20.07 26.40
N THR A 260 -3.89 -18.80 26.57
CA THR A 260 -4.77 -18.06 25.66
C THR A 260 -4.00 -16.92 25.01
N TYR A 261 -4.44 -16.53 23.81
CA TYR A 261 -3.82 -15.44 23.06
C TYR A 261 -4.88 -14.37 22.75
N SER A 262 -4.46 -13.13 22.65
CA SER A 262 -5.29 -12.00 22.19
C SER A 262 -4.50 -11.13 21.21
N ASP A 263 -5.14 -10.12 20.58
CA ASP A 263 -4.45 -9.17 19.68
C ASP A 263 -3.66 -9.88 18.57
N LEU A 264 -4.36 -10.72 17.79
CA LEU A 264 -3.75 -11.53 16.75
C LEU A 264 -3.10 -10.69 15.66
N LYS A 265 -1.85 -11.04 15.31
CA LYS A 265 -1.07 -10.47 14.22
C LYS A 265 -0.64 -11.60 13.29
N ILE A 266 -1.03 -11.52 12.03
CA ILE A 266 -0.82 -12.57 11.03
C ILE A 266 0.16 -12.05 10.00
N GLU A 267 1.19 -12.83 9.68
CA GLU A 267 2.22 -12.40 8.75
C GLU A 267 1.65 -12.27 7.31
N ALA A 268 1.72 -11.07 6.73
CA ALA A 268 1.06 -10.79 5.44
C ALA A 268 1.66 -11.60 4.28
N SER A 269 2.98 -11.80 4.29
CA SER A 269 3.70 -12.61 3.29
C SER A 269 3.15 -14.03 3.21
N ASP A 270 2.94 -14.68 4.36
CA ASP A 270 2.40 -16.04 4.43
C ASP A 270 0.97 -16.11 3.92
N VAL A 271 0.14 -15.09 4.21
CA VAL A 271 -1.24 -14.99 3.74
C VAL A 271 -1.28 -14.91 2.21
N TYR A 272 -0.53 -14.00 1.61
CA TYR A 272 -0.49 -13.81 0.16
C TYR A 272 0.14 -15.00 -0.57
N GLN A 273 1.10 -15.69 0.06
CA GLN A 273 1.67 -16.92 -0.50
C GLN A 273 0.69 -18.09 -0.43
N THR A 274 -0.07 -18.20 0.67
CA THR A 274 -1.02 -19.30 0.89
C THR A 274 -2.26 -19.16 0.01
N TRP A 275 -2.76 -17.94 -0.14
CA TRP A 275 -3.95 -17.63 -0.92
C TRP A 275 -3.61 -16.50 -1.90
N PRO A 276 -2.99 -16.81 -3.05
CA PRO A 276 -2.65 -15.78 -4.02
C PRO A 276 -3.91 -15.06 -4.51
N ARG A 277 -3.75 -13.77 -4.85
CA ARG A 277 -4.79 -13.01 -5.56
C ARG A 277 -5.10 -13.65 -6.91
N ARG A 278 -6.29 -13.34 -7.42
CA ARG A 278 -6.72 -13.76 -8.75
C ARG A 278 -5.73 -13.23 -9.81
N ASN A 279 -5.41 -14.06 -10.81
CA ASN A 279 -4.37 -13.76 -11.79
C ASN A 279 -4.63 -12.49 -12.64
N ASP A 280 -5.87 -12.02 -12.72
CA ASP A 280 -6.21 -10.75 -13.39
C ASP A 280 -5.78 -9.51 -12.57
N GLU A 281 -5.70 -9.62 -11.24
CA GLU A 281 -5.08 -8.58 -10.41
C GLU A 281 -3.55 -8.67 -10.38
N ALA A 282 -2.95 -9.82 -10.69
CA ALA A 282 -1.49 -9.92 -10.83
C ALA A 282 -0.97 -9.03 -11.98
N GLU A 283 -1.75 -8.86 -13.05
CA GLU A 283 -1.45 -7.89 -14.10
C GLU A 283 -1.56 -6.45 -13.58
N PHE A 284 -2.51 -6.18 -12.68
CA PHE A 284 -2.69 -4.86 -12.08
C PHE A 284 -1.59 -4.53 -11.06
N ASP A 285 -1.20 -5.48 -10.22
CA ASP A 285 -0.09 -5.33 -9.27
C ASP A 285 1.23 -5.17 -10.02
N ALA A 286 1.46 -5.93 -11.09
CA ALA A 286 2.60 -5.72 -11.98
C ALA A 286 2.56 -4.33 -12.62
N ALA A 287 1.40 -3.89 -13.13
CA ALA A 287 1.23 -2.56 -13.71
C ALA A 287 1.50 -1.45 -12.68
N PHE A 288 1.12 -1.65 -11.42
CA PHE A 288 1.39 -0.71 -10.34
C PHE A 288 2.87 -0.69 -9.94
N GLU A 289 3.51 -1.86 -9.83
CA GLU A 289 4.96 -1.95 -9.64
C GLU A 289 5.71 -1.21 -10.75
N TRP A 290 5.33 -1.44 -12.01
CA TRP A 290 5.86 -0.70 -13.17
C TRP A 290 5.59 0.81 -13.08
N ALA A 291 4.40 1.20 -12.63
CA ALA A 291 4.03 2.60 -12.48
C ALA A 291 4.85 3.32 -11.41
N ALA A 292 5.18 2.61 -10.32
CA ALA A 292 5.91 3.11 -9.16
C ALA A 292 7.44 3.13 -9.34
N LEU A 293 7.98 2.51 -10.38
CA LEU A 293 9.42 2.52 -10.65
C LEU A 293 9.95 3.95 -10.80
N SER A 294 11.00 4.26 -10.04
CA SER A 294 11.79 5.46 -10.28
C SER A 294 12.54 5.38 -11.62
N ARG A 295 12.94 6.53 -12.15
CA ARG A 295 13.73 6.60 -13.39
C ARG A 295 15.02 5.77 -13.33
N GLU A 296 15.71 5.79 -12.19
CA GLU A 296 16.97 5.06 -11.99
C GLU A 296 16.75 3.53 -11.94
N GLU A 297 15.68 3.09 -11.30
CA GLU A 297 15.29 1.68 -11.29
C GLU A 297 14.86 1.22 -12.68
N ALA A 298 14.11 2.04 -13.41
CA ALA A 298 13.73 1.76 -14.79
C ALA A 298 14.96 1.60 -15.71
N ILE A 299 16.02 2.40 -15.55
CA ILE A 299 17.28 2.23 -16.27
C ILE A 299 17.93 0.87 -15.95
N LYS A 300 17.99 0.48 -14.66
CA LYS A 300 18.52 -0.83 -14.25
C LYS A 300 17.71 -1.97 -14.85
N VAL A 301 16.39 -1.83 -14.87
CA VAL A 301 15.47 -2.79 -15.49
C VAL A 301 15.71 -2.88 -17.00
N LEU A 302 15.88 -1.77 -17.72
CA LEU A 302 16.21 -1.76 -19.15
C LEU A 302 17.55 -2.46 -19.44
N TRP A 303 18.57 -2.29 -18.58
CA TRP A 303 19.83 -3.03 -18.74
C TRP A 303 19.66 -4.54 -18.59
N LYS A 304 18.84 -4.98 -17.63
CA LYS A 304 18.48 -6.38 -17.47
C LYS A 304 17.70 -6.90 -18.68
N LEU A 305 16.66 -6.18 -19.11
CA LEU A 305 15.86 -6.53 -20.29
C LEU A 305 16.69 -6.55 -21.57
N ARG A 306 17.72 -5.70 -21.70
CA ARG A 306 18.66 -5.76 -22.82
C ARG A 306 19.42 -7.09 -22.85
N LYS A 307 19.89 -7.57 -21.68
CA LYS A 307 20.55 -8.88 -21.57
C LYS A 307 19.59 -10.01 -21.95
N ASP A 308 18.36 -9.94 -21.46
CA ASP A 308 17.31 -10.94 -21.76
C ASP A 308 16.94 -10.94 -23.24
N GLY A 309 16.83 -9.76 -23.87
CA GLY A 309 16.55 -9.63 -25.30
C GLY A 309 17.66 -10.19 -26.18
N VAL A 310 18.93 -10.05 -25.78
CA VAL A 310 20.06 -10.73 -26.46
C VAL A 310 19.92 -12.25 -26.34
N ALA A 311 19.52 -12.77 -25.18
CA ALA A 311 19.30 -14.19 -24.99
C ALA A 311 18.14 -14.71 -25.85
N ILE A 312 16.99 -14.01 -25.87
CA ILE A 312 15.81 -14.35 -26.69
C ILE A 312 16.17 -14.36 -28.18
N ARG A 313 16.88 -13.33 -28.66
CA ARG A 313 17.32 -13.22 -30.06
C ARG A 313 18.20 -14.40 -30.49
N ASN A 314 19.04 -14.89 -29.59
CA ASN A 314 19.99 -15.96 -29.87
C ASN A 314 19.45 -17.35 -29.47
N GLU A 315 18.22 -17.46 -28.96
CA GLU A 315 17.60 -18.73 -28.58
C GLU A 315 17.29 -19.53 -29.86
N PRO A 316 17.80 -20.77 -30.00
CA PRO A 316 17.55 -21.56 -31.20
C PRO A 316 16.10 -22.03 -31.24
N VAL A 317 15.41 -21.78 -32.35
CA VAL A 317 14.06 -22.28 -32.62
C VAL A 317 14.15 -23.31 -33.75
N PRO A 318 14.29 -24.62 -33.43
CA PRO A 318 14.62 -25.63 -34.44
C PRO A 318 13.42 -26.04 -35.31
N SER A 319 12.19 -25.68 -34.93
CA SER A 319 10.98 -26.04 -35.68
C SER A 319 9.87 -25.01 -35.49
N GLU A 320 8.92 -25.00 -36.43
CA GLU A 320 7.74 -24.13 -36.38
C GLU A 320 6.85 -24.40 -35.16
N GLN A 321 6.86 -25.63 -34.63
CA GLN A 321 6.12 -26.01 -33.41
C GLN A 321 6.62 -25.28 -32.15
N LEU A 322 7.90 -24.89 -32.12
CA LEU A 322 8.50 -24.14 -31.01
C LEU A 322 8.41 -22.63 -31.20
N PHE A 323 7.89 -22.15 -32.33
CA PHE A 323 7.71 -20.73 -32.57
C PHE A 323 6.68 -20.07 -31.63
N PRO A 324 5.48 -20.63 -31.39
CA PRO A 324 4.50 -20.01 -30.49
C PRO A 324 5.02 -19.72 -29.07
N PRO A 325 5.65 -20.67 -28.35
CA PRO A 325 6.19 -20.37 -27.01
C PRO A 325 7.34 -19.35 -27.05
N TRP A 326 8.18 -19.36 -28.09
CA TRP A 326 9.22 -18.35 -28.28
C TRP A 326 8.61 -16.96 -28.53
N LYS A 327 7.59 -16.88 -29.39
CA LYS A 327 6.87 -15.64 -29.71
C LYS A 327 6.24 -15.03 -28.47
N ALA A 328 5.63 -15.85 -27.61
CA ALA A 328 5.08 -15.39 -26.33
C ALA A 328 6.15 -14.79 -25.40
N LYS A 329 7.35 -15.40 -25.33
CA LYS A 329 8.49 -14.83 -24.58
C LYS A 329 8.92 -13.48 -25.17
N TYR A 330 9.02 -13.39 -26.49
CA TYR A 330 9.36 -12.17 -27.21
C TYR A 330 8.34 -11.05 -26.97
N GLU A 331 7.04 -11.33 -27.08
CA GLU A 331 5.97 -10.35 -26.91
C GLU A 331 5.95 -9.81 -25.47
N LYS A 332 6.09 -10.70 -24.48
CA LYS A 332 6.24 -10.30 -23.08
C LYS A 332 7.45 -9.39 -22.89
N TRP A 333 8.62 -9.80 -23.38
CA TRP A 333 9.85 -9.01 -23.30
C TRP A 333 9.69 -7.62 -23.96
N ARG A 334 9.08 -7.56 -25.15
CA ARG A 334 8.86 -6.30 -25.87
C ARG A 334 7.99 -5.37 -25.06
N ASN A 335 6.90 -5.87 -24.48
CA ASN A 335 5.99 -5.07 -23.66
C ASN A 335 6.70 -4.56 -22.39
N ASP A 336 7.47 -5.41 -21.71
CA ASP A 336 8.27 -5.02 -20.54
C ASP A 336 9.28 -3.90 -20.90
N VAL A 337 9.92 -3.97 -22.07
CA VAL A 337 10.83 -2.92 -22.56
C VAL A 337 10.08 -1.61 -22.80
N LEU A 338 8.90 -1.65 -23.42
CA LEU A 338 8.11 -0.44 -23.71
C LEU A 338 7.63 0.25 -22.42
N LEU A 339 7.19 -0.53 -21.42
CA LEU A 339 6.79 -0.01 -20.11
C LEU A 339 7.98 0.62 -19.37
N ALA A 340 9.14 -0.04 -19.37
CA ALA A 340 10.34 0.49 -18.74
C ALA A 340 10.85 1.76 -19.45
N ALA A 341 10.79 1.80 -20.79
CA ALA A 341 11.26 2.91 -21.60
C ALA A 341 10.48 4.20 -21.34
N GLU A 342 9.16 4.11 -21.18
CA GLU A 342 8.28 5.25 -20.86
C GLU A 342 8.70 5.96 -19.57
N LYS A 343 9.19 5.21 -18.58
CA LYS A 343 9.65 5.76 -17.30
C LYS A 343 11.01 6.46 -17.39
N VAL A 344 11.80 6.15 -18.41
CA VAL A 344 13.14 6.74 -18.58
C VAL A 344 13.09 8.05 -19.35
N ASP A 345 12.29 8.09 -20.42
CA ASP A 345 12.07 9.23 -21.31
C ASP A 345 10.74 9.04 -22.05
N GLU A 346 9.84 10.04 -21.96
CA GLU A 346 8.52 10.03 -22.59
C GLU A 346 8.58 9.79 -24.12
N ASN A 347 9.69 10.16 -24.76
CA ASN A 347 9.90 9.98 -26.20
C ASN A 347 10.51 8.61 -26.56
N LEU A 348 11.06 7.89 -25.58
CA LEU A 348 11.73 6.62 -25.85
C LEU A 348 10.73 5.51 -26.19
N ARG A 349 9.60 5.43 -25.47
CA ARG A 349 8.55 4.44 -25.78
C ARG A 349 8.01 4.60 -27.21
N PRO A 350 7.52 5.77 -27.65
CA PRO A 350 7.07 5.96 -29.04
C PRO A 350 8.16 5.61 -30.06
N ARG A 351 9.42 5.97 -29.78
CA ARG A 351 10.56 5.65 -30.65
C ARG A 351 10.85 4.15 -30.71
N LEU A 352 10.60 3.36 -29.66
CA LEU A 352 10.80 1.90 -29.67
C LEU A 352 9.58 1.16 -30.24
N GLU A 353 8.40 1.73 -30.12
CA GLU A 353 7.15 1.16 -30.63
C GLU A 353 7.03 1.31 -32.15
N VAL A 354 7.38 2.49 -32.66
CA VAL A 354 7.33 2.84 -34.09
C VAL A 354 8.70 2.57 -34.72
N LEU A 355 8.83 1.41 -35.36
CA LEU A 355 10.06 0.95 -36.01
C LEU A 355 10.04 1.27 -37.52
N ASP A 356 9.97 2.56 -37.86
CA ASP A 356 9.90 3.05 -39.25
C ASP A 356 11.10 2.65 -40.12
N GLN A 357 12.23 2.33 -39.48
CA GLN A 357 13.47 1.92 -40.13
C GLN A 357 13.95 0.64 -39.47
N LEU A 358 13.72 -0.50 -40.14
CA LEU A 358 14.30 -1.78 -39.75
C LEU A 358 15.62 -1.95 -40.49
N ARG A 359 16.72 -2.07 -39.75
CA ARG A 359 18.00 -2.48 -40.33
C ARG A 359 17.91 -3.94 -40.81
N PRO A 360 18.76 -4.36 -41.76
CA PRO A 360 18.79 -5.74 -42.22
C PRO A 360 18.94 -6.70 -41.03
N PRO A 361 18.17 -7.80 -40.98
CA PRO A 361 18.25 -8.75 -39.90
C PRO A 361 19.67 -9.32 -39.78
N PRO A 362 20.15 -9.62 -38.56
CA PRO A 362 21.37 -10.40 -38.41
C PRO A 362 21.21 -11.76 -39.10
N THR A 363 22.31 -12.32 -39.61
CA THR A 363 22.35 -13.65 -40.23
C THR A 363 22.17 -14.74 -39.17
N LEU A 364 20.93 -14.92 -38.72
CA LEU A 364 20.50 -15.96 -37.78
C LEU A 364 19.63 -17.01 -38.48
N PRO A 365 19.58 -18.25 -37.98
CA PRO A 365 18.65 -19.26 -38.49
C PRO A 365 17.21 -18.78 -38.33
N VAL A 366 16.49 -18.69 -39.44
CA VAL A 366 15.08 -18.28 -39.50
C VAL A 366 14.24 -19.46 -39.98
N ILE A 367 13.15 -19.74 -39.28
CA ILE A 367 12.21 -20.83 -39.61
C ILE A 367 11.08 -20.36 -40.54
N ASN A 368 10.59 -19.13 -40.37
CA ASN A 368 9.52 -18.53 -41.17
C ASN A 368 9.62 -17.00 -41.15
N GLN A 369 8.80 -16.31 -41.96
CA GLN A 369 8.86 -14.85 -42.11
C GLN A 369 8.53 -14.11 -40.81
N ASP A 370 7.58 -14.60 -40.03
CA ASP A 370 7.19 -14.01 -38.74
C ASP A 370 8.35 -14.04 -37.73
N HIS A 371 9.09 -15.16 -37.68
CA HIS A 371 10.28 -15.27 -36.84
C HIS A 371 11.36 -14.29 -37.28
N ALA A 372 11.58 -14.14 -38.60
CA ALA A 372 12.51 -13.16 -39.16
C ALA A 372 12.16 -11.73 -38.72
N LEU A 373 10.87 -11.38 -38.79
CA LEU A 373 10.37 -10.07 -38.38
C LEU A 373 10.59 -9.85 -36.88
N CYS A 374 10.25 -10.82 -36.03
CA CYS A 374 10.47 -10.71 -34.59
C CYS A 374 11.95 -10.54 -34.24
N ILE A 375 12.86 -11.31 -34.86
CA ILE A 375 14.32 -11.16 -34.68
C ILE A 375 14.79 -9.75 -35.09
N THR A 376 14.25 -9.24 -36.19
CA THR A 376 14.57 -7.89 -36.70
C THR A 376 14.14 -6.83 -35.69
N ILE A 377 12.91 -6.94 -35.17
CA ILE A 377 12.36 -6.04 -34.15
C ILE A 377 13.21 -6.08 -32.86
N VAL A 378 13.54 -7.27 -32.36
CA VAL A 378 14.39 -7.42 -31.16
C VAL A 378 15.74 -6.75 -31.40
N SER A 379 16.37 -6.98 -32.55
CA SER A 379 17.68 -6.41 -32.89
C SER A 379 17.66 -4.89 -32.96
N GLU A 380 16.62 -4.33 -33.55
CA GLU A 380 16.44 -2.87 -33.66
C GLU A 380 16.20 -2.23 -32.29
N ILE A 381 15.36 -2.83 -31.44
CA ILE A 381 15.14 -2.36 -30.07
C ILE A 381 16.45 -2.39 -29.27
N LEU A 382 17.19 -3.50 -29.30
CA LEU A 382 18.46 -3.65 -28.57
C LEU A 382 19.50 -2.61 -28.96
N LEU A 383 19.54 -2.27 -30.25
CA LEU A 383 20.41 -1.24 -30.80
C LEU A 383 19.98 0.16 -30.32
N ARG A 384 18.70 0.53 -30.48
CA ARG A 384 18.18 1.83 -30.03
C ARG A 384 18.36 2.04 -28.52
N LEU A 385 18.21 0.97 -27.73
CA LEU A 385 18.52 0.99 -26.30
C LEU A 385 20.01 1.28 -26.05
N SER A 386 20.92 0.69 -26.83
CA SER A 386 22.37 0.96 -26.67
C SER A 386 22.81 2.36 -27.08
N GLU A 387 22.05 3.04 -27.96
CA GLU A 387 22.31 4.44 -28.33
C GLU A 387 21.83 5.43 -27.26
N LYS A 388 20.87 5.03 -26.41
CA LYS A 388 20.17 5.92 -25.48
C LYS A 388 20.50 5.72 -24.02
N LEU A 389 20.81 4.49 -23.61
CA LEU A 389 21.19 4.22 -22.22
C LEU A 389 22.62 4.74 -21.98
N PRO A 390 22.86 5.44 -20.84
CA PRO A 390 24.14 6.06 -20.51
C PRO A 390 25.25 5.05 -20.20
#